data_AF-A0A1U7V4G6-F1
#
_entry.id   AF-A0A1U7V4G6-F1
#
_cell.length_a   1.000
_cell.length_b   1.000
_cell.length_c   1.000
_cell.angle_alpha   90.00
_cell.angle_beta   90.00
_cell.angle_gamma   90.00
#
_symmetry.space_group_name_H-M   'P 1'
#
loop_
_entity.id
_entity.type
_entity.pdbx_description
1 polymer ?
#
loop_
_entity_poly.entity_id
_entity_poly.type
_entity_poly.pdbx_seq_one_letter_code
_entity_poly.pdbx_strand_id
1 'polypeptide(L)'
;MGDNDSAISDNEFIDHSNEITFHPSHPYYLSPSDNPGLMLVAKQFNGTCFGAWRRAIIIVLSTKKKIGFINGSFPQPAPTSPLLDQWEQVNHMVISWILNSLDPEIAQSLIFTKTAKGIWDELN
;
A
#
# COMPACT_ATOMS: atom_id res chain seq x y z
N MET A 1 2.73 39.37 -11.56
CA MET A 1 3.54 38.16 -11.84
C MET A 1 3.91 37.56 -10.50
N GLY A 2 3.34 36.41 -10.18
CA GLY A 2 3.68 35.65 -8.98
C GLY A 2 2.50 35.10 -8.20
N ASP A 3 1.43 34.66 -8.88
CA ASP A 3 0.49 33.72 -8.27
C ASP A 3 1.18 32.36 -8.21
N ASN A 4 1.46 31.87 -7.00
CA ASN A 4 1.76 30.46 -6.78
C ASN A 4 1.11 30.00 -5.47
N ASP A 5 -0.21 30.15 -5.42
CA ASP A 5 -1.05 29.33 -4.55
C ASP A 5 -1.13 27.93 -5.18
N SER A 6 -0.14 27.09 -4.89
CA SER A 6 -0.31 25.65 -5.05
C SER A 6 -1.25 25.18 -3.95
N ALA A 7 -2.52 25.04 -4.31
CA ALA A 7 -3.55 24.47 -3.45
C ALA A 7 -3.11 23.08 -2.95
N ILE A 8 -2.63 23.03 -1.72
CA ILE A 8 -2.45 21.81 -0.94
C ILE A 8 -3.87 21.27 -0.71
N SER A 9 -4.14 20.04 -1.12
CA SER A 9 -5.47 19.44 -0.92
C SER A 9 -5.80 19.43 0.58
N ASP A 10 -7.07 19.62 0.94
CA ASP A 10 -7.60 19.86 2.30
C ASP A 10 -7.28 18.78 3.37
N ASN A 11 -6.41 17.81 3.10
CA ASN A 11 -6.11 16.65 3.96
C ASN A 11 -4.64 16.51 4.42
N GLU A 12 -3.76 17.49 4.10
CA GLU A 12 -2.33 17.47 4.45
C GLU A 12 -2.03 18.61 5.45
N PHE A 13 -1.52 18.25 6.63
CA PHE A 13 -1.05 19.24 7.61
C PHE A 13 0.47 19.15 7.73
N ILE A 14 1.16 20.26 7.49
CA ILE A 14 2.61 20.41 7.69
C ILE A 14 2.81 20.97 9.11
N ASP A 15 3.37 20.16 10.01
CA ASP A 15 3.78 20.61 11.34
C ASP A 15 5.10 21.42 11.27
N HIS A 16 5.39 22.22 12.30
CA HIS A 16 6.60 23.03 12.46
C HIS A 16 7.92 22.23 12.46
N SER A 17 7.84 20.91 12.35
CA SER A 17 8.93 19.93 12.19
C SER A 17 9.21 19.53 10.72
N ASN A 18 8.47 20.06 9.73
CA ASN A 18 8.46 19.61 8.32
C ASN A 18 7.94 18.19 8.09
N GLU A 19 7.29 17.56 9.08
CA GLU A 19 6.65 16.25 8.90
C GLU A 19 5.26 16.41 8.23
N ILE A 20 5.04 15.66 7.14
CA ILE A 20 3.73 15.60 6.48
C ILE A 20 2.84 14.67 7.28
N THR A 21 1.81 15.21 7.92
CA THR A 21 0.81 14.43 8.63
C THR A 21 -0.44 14.26 7.77
N PHE A 22 -0.90 13.02 7.67
CA PHE A 22 -2.06 12.67 6.86
C PHE A 22 -3.28 12.43 7.74
N HIS A 23 -4.44 12.94 7.30
CA HIS A 23 -5.71 12.60 7.93
C HIS A 23 -5.96 11.06 7.85
N PRO A 24 -6.62 10.41 8.84
CA PRO A 24 -6.86 8.96 8.81
C PRO A 24 -7.69 8.43 7.64
N SER A 25 -8.32 9.30 6.86
CA SER A 25 -8.99 8.92 5.60
C SER A 25 -8.05 8.93 4.39
N HIS A 26 -6.85 9.49 4.53
CA HIS A 26 -5.91 9.65 3.44
C HIS A 26 -5.36 8.29 2.99
N PRO A 27 -5.22 8.04 1.68
CA PRO A 27 -4.65 6.81 1.13
C PRO A 27 -3.29 6.44 1.74
N TYR A 28 -2.46 7.44 2.03
CA TYR A 28 -1.08 7.26 2.49
C TYR A 28 -0.92 7.26 4.02
N TYR A 29 -2.03 7.43 4.75
CA TYR A 29 -2.01 7.29 6.21
C TYR A 29 -1.78 5.83 6.60
N LEU A 30 -0.80 5.57 7.48
CA LEU A 30 -0.62 4.28 8.14
C LEU A 30 -1.19 4.38 9.56
N SER A 31 -2.07 3.44 9.91
CA SER A 31 -2.59 3.36 11.28
C SER A 31 -1.47 2.95 12.24
N PRO A 32 -1.45 3.41 13.50
CA PRO A 32 -0.50 2.92 14.51
C PRO A 32 -0.53 1.40 14.72
N SER A 33 -1.63 0.73 14.35
CA SER A 33 -1.77 -0.72 14.40
C SER A 33 -1.22 -1.45 13.16
N ASP A 34 -0.88 -0.72 12.09
CA ASP A 34 -0.34 -1.29 10.87
C ASP A 34 1.11 -1.68 11.08
N ASN A 35 1.41 -2.95 10.89
CA ASN A 35 2.76 -3.49 10.97
C ASN A 35 2.97 -4.55 9.88
N PRO A 36 4.22 -4.77 9.43
CA PRO A 36 4.50 -5.70 8.34
C PRO A 36 4.10 -7.14 8.64
N GLY A 37 4.14 -7.56 9.92
CA GLY A 37 3.85 -8.92 10.37
C GLY A 37 2.36 -9.27 10.48
N LEU A 38 1.46 -8.34 10.15
CA LEU A 38 0.03 -8.59 10.19
C LEU A 38 -0.36 -9.68 9.16
N MET A 39 -0.80 -10.83 9.65
CA MET A 39 -1.34 -11.88 8.79
C MET A 39 -2.74 -11.47 8.29
N LEU A 40 -2.85 -11.13 7.01
CA LEU A 40 -4.15 -10.73 6.43
C LEU A 40 -5.12 -11.91 6.27
N VAL A 41 -4.58 -13.12 6.14
CA VAL A 41 -5.34 -14.36 5.93
C VAL A 41 -4.76 -15.45 6.83
N ALA A 42 -5.63 -16.22 7.47
CA ALA A 42 -5.21 -17.29 8.37
C ALA A 42 -4.56 -18.47 7.63
N LYS A 43 -4.95 -18.70 6.37
CA LYS A 43 -4.38 -19.74 5.50
C LYS A 43 -3.62 -19.07 4.36
N GLN A 44 -2.31 -19.33 4.30
CA GLN A 44 -1.47 -18.88 3.21
C GLN A 44 -1.91 -19.48 1.88
N PHE A 45 -1.78 -18.71 0.80
CA PHE A 45 -2.05 -19.18 -0.54
C PHE A 45 -0.90 -20.08 -1.02
N ASN A 46 -1.22 -21.36 -1.22
CA ASN A 46 -0.28 -22.39 -1.65
C ASN A 46 -0.57 -22.88 -3.09
N GLY A 47 -1.15 -22.02 -3.93
CA GLY A 47 -1.60 -22.40 -5.28
C GLY A 47 -3.02 -22.98 -5.35
N THR A 48 -3.66 -23.30 -4.23
CA THR A 48 -5.05 -23.78 -4.19
C THR A 48 -6.03 -22.70 -3.70
N CYS A 49 -7.29 -22.77 -4.14
CA CYS A 49 -8.36 -21.85 -3.71
C CYS A 49 -8.05 -20.36 -3.95
N PHE A 50 -7.38 -20.03 -5.06
CA PHE A 50 -6.99 -18.65 -5.42
C PHE A 50 -8.13 -17.65 -5.26
N GLY A 51 -9.34 -17.98 -5.71
CA GLY A 51 -10.51 -17.09 -5.60
C GLY A 51 -10.85 -16.70 -4.16
N ALA A 52 -10.72 -17.62 -3.20
CA ALA A 52 -10.98 -17.34 -1.79
C ALA A 52 -9.90 -16.45 -1.17
N TRP A 53 -8.62 -16.75 -1.45
CA TRP A 53 -7.50 -15.93 -1.01
C TRP A 53 -7.57 -14.51 -1.60
N ARG A 54 -7.78 -14.40 -2.91
CA ARG A 54 -7.92 -13.13 -3.63
C ARG A 54 -9.04 -12.28 -3.03
N ARG A 55 -10.20 -12.89 -2.74
CA ARG A 55 -11.32 -12.19 -2.10
C ARG A 55 -10.97 -11.71 -0.70
N ALA A 56 -10.25 -12.50 0.09
CA ALA A 56 -9.83 -12.11 1.44
C ALA A 56 -8.86 -10.92 1.42
N ILE A 57 -7.85 -10.93 0.54
CA ILE A 57 -6.93 -9.79 0.37
C ILE A 57 -7.68 -8.52 -0.02
N ILE A 58 -8.59 -8.60 -0.99
CA ILE A 58 -9.42 -7.46 -1.41
C ILE A 58 -10.21 -6.89 -0.23
N ILE A 59 -10.85 -7.74 0.58
CA ILE A 59 -11.64 -7.31 1.75
C ILE A 59 -10.76 -6.57 2.74
N VAL A 60 -9.63 -7.16 3.12
CA VAL A 60 -8.75 -6.58 4.15
C VAL A 60 -8.14 -5.26 3.68
N LEU A 61 -7.61 -5.20 2.46
CA LEU A 61 -7.05 -3.96 1.92
C LEU A 61 -8.11 -2.88 1.73
N SER A 62 -9.36 -3.24 1.41
CA SER A 62 -10.46 -2.27 1.31
C SER A 62 -10.80 -1.68 2.68
N THR A 63 -10.87 -2.50 3.73
CA THR A 63 -11.10 -2.03 5.12
C THR A 63 -10.01 -1.08 5.59
N LYS A 64 -8.76 -1.32 5.16
CA LYS A 64 -7.60 -0.46 5.48
C LYS A 64 -7.43 0.74 4.52
N LYS A 65 -8.33 0.90 3.53
CA LYS A 65 -8.28 1.93 2.48
C LYS A 65 -6.99 1.88 1.64
N LYS A 66 -6.45 0.68 1.41
CA LYS A 66 -5.21 0.42 0.66
C LYS A 66 -5.43 -0.32 -0.66
N ILE A 67 -6.68 -0.61 -1.03
CA ILE A 67 -7.02 -1.31 -2.28
C ILE A 67 -6.44 -0.63 -3.53
N GLY A 68 -6.28 0.69 -3.49
CA GLY A 68 -5.71 1.47 -4.59
C GLY A 68 -4.27 1.11 -4.96
N PHE A 69 -3.50 0.52 -4.03
CA PHE A 69 -2.11 0.09 -4.26
C PHE A 69 -2.01 -1.17 -5.11
N ILE A 70 -3.03 -2.03 -5.12
CA ILE A 70 -3.03 -3.27 -5.91
C ILE A 70 -3.81 -3.14 -7.22
N ASN A 71 -4.79 -2.23 -7.28
CA ASN A 71 -5.57 -1.99 -8.51
C ASN A 71 -5.01 -0.84 -9.37
N GLY A 72 -4.01 -0.10 -8.89
CA GLY A 72 -3.37 1.02 -9.59
C GLY A 72 -4.07 2.37 -9.46
N SER A 73 -5.11 2.50 -8.62
CA SER A 73 -5.77 3.80 -8.36
C SER A 73 -4.88 4.76 -7.58
N PHE A 74 -3.86 4.25 -6.88
CA PHE A 74 -2.83 5.05 -6.19
C PHE A 74 -1.47 4.84 -6.87
N PRO A 75 -1.25 5.43 -8.05
CA PRO A 75 0.00 5.26 -8.79
C PRO A 75 1.18 5.88 -8.04
N GLN A 76 2.38 5.39 -8.35
CA GLN A 76 3.62 5.95 -7.81
C GLN A 76 3.72 7.46 -8.18
N PRO A 77 3.93 8.35 -7.19
CA PRO A 77 4.16 9.76 -7.45
C PRO A 77 5.43 10.02 -8.27
N ALA A 78 5.55 11.22 -8.83
CA ALA A 78 6.79 11.65 -9.48
C ALA A 78 7.98 11.62 -8.50
N PRO A 79 9.22 11.37 -8.97
CA PRO A 79 10.41 11.35 -8.12
C PRO A 79 10.67 12.64 -7.33
N THR A 80 10.11 13.77 -7.80
CA THR A 80 10.21 15.08 -7.16
C THR A 80 9.06 15.39 -6.21
N SER A 81 8.09 14.48 -6.07
CA SER A 81 6.92 14.69 -5.23
C SER A 81 7.30 14.53 -3.76
N PRO A 82 6.88 15.46 -2.88
CA PRO A 82 7.06 15.29 -1.43
C PRO A 82 6.30 14.08 -0.86
N LEU A 83 5.37 13.50 -1.63
CA LEU A 83 4.57 12.34 -1.23
C LEU A 83 5.22 10.99 -1.59
N LEU A 84 6.35 10.99 -2.31
CA LEU A 84 7.00 9.76 -2.76
C LEU A 84 7.38 8.86 -1.59
N ASP A 85 8.09 9.41 -0.60
CA ASP A 85 8.58 8.66 0.55
C ASP A 85 7.41 8.01 1.33
N GLN A 86 6.30 8.74 1.50
CA GLN A 86 5.13 8.18 2.16
C GLN A 86 4.46 7.09 1.31
N TRP A 87 4.34 7.32 0.00
CA TRP A 87 3.78 6.30 -0.90
C TRP A 87 4.61 5.02 -0.86
N GLU A 88 5.95 5.13 -0.84
CA GLU A 88 6.86 3.99 -0.74
C GLU A 88 6.69 3.22 0.56
N GLN A 89 6.60 3.91 1.71
CA GLN A 89 6.33 3.28 3.00
C GLN A 89 5.05 2.46 2.97
N VAL A 90 3.97 3.04 2.43
CA VAL A 90 2.67 2.37 2.36
C VAL A 90 2.70 1.21 1.36
N ASN A 91 3.38 1.38 0.22
CA ASN A 91 3.58 0.33 -0.76
C ASN A 91 4.35 -0.86 -0.16
N HIS A 92 5.45 -0.63 0.57
CA HIS A 92 6.21 -1.68 1.26
C HIS A 92 5.39 -2.39 2.34
N MET A 93 4.51 -1.68 3.03
CA MET A 93 3.57 -2.28 3.98
C MET A 93 2.61 -3.24 3.28
N VAL A 94 2.01 -2.82 2.17
CA VAL A 94 1.09 -3.67 1.39
C VAL A 94 1.83 -4.87 0.77
N ILE A 95 3.05 -4.68 0.26
CA ILE A 95 3.92 -5.79 -0.21
C ILE A 95 4.13 -6.81 0.91
N SER A 96 4.53 -6.36 2.10
CA SER A 96 4.78 -7.23 3.25
C SER A 96 3.55 -8.07 3.61
N TRP A 97 2.37 -7.43 3.63
CA TRP A 97 1.11 -8.11 3.88
C TRP A 97 0.75 -9.15 2.81
N ILE A 98 0.99 -8.85 1.53
CA ILE A 98 0.75 -9.80 0.45
C ILE A 98 1.73 -10.96 0.58
N LEU A 99 3.04 -10.72 0.69
CA LEU A 99 4.05 -11.78 0.78
C LEU A 99 3.80 -12.70 1.99
N ASN A 100 3.44 -12.14 3.15
CA ASN A 100 3.13 -12.94 4.35
C ASN A 100 1.85 -13.78 4.20
N SER A 101 0.98 -13.44 3.24
CA SER A 101 -0.23 -14.19 2.90
C SER A 101 0.00 -15.32 1.90
N LEU A 102 1.20 -15.44 1.34
CA LEU A 102 1.58 -16.45 0.37
C LEU A 102 2.37 -17.57 1.04
N ASP A 103 2.36 -18.74 0.41
CA ASP A 103 3.31 -19.79 0.73
C ASP A 103 4.75 -19.30 0.48
N PRO A 104 5.74 -19.67 1.31
CA PRO A 104 7.12 -19.19 1.19
C PRO A 104 7.74 -19.36 -0.19
N GLU A 105 7.45 -20.44 -0.91
CA GLU A 105 8.01 -20.66 -2.26
C GLU A 105 7.48 -19.64 -3.26
N ILE A 106 6.19 -19.30 -3.18
CA ILE A 106 5.53 -18.29 -4.01
C ILE A 106 5.99 -16.89 -3.60
N ALA A 107 6.13 -16.63 -2.30
CA ALA A 107 6.62 -15.36 -1.81
C ALA A 107 8.06 -15.08 -2.29
N GLN A 108 8.91 -16.12 -2.35
CA GLN A 108 10.30 -15.99 -2.77
C GLN A 108 10.43 -15.59 -4.24
N SER A 109 9.55 -16.04 -5.13
CA SER A 109 9.59 -15.62 -6.54
C SER A 109 9.19 -14.16 -6.74
N LEU A 110 8.46 -13.57 -5.80
CA LEU A 110 7.88 -12.23 -5.89
C LEU A 110 8.62 -11.18 -5.05
N ILE A 111 9.62 -11.58 -4.25
CA ILE A 111 10.28 -10.71 -3.27
C ILE A 111 10.99 -9.50 -3.88
N PHE A 112 11.41 -9.58 -5.15
CA PHE A 112 12.10 -8.50 -5.86
C PHE A 112 11.16 -7.56 -6.62
N THR A 113 9.86 -7.84 -6.63
CA THR A 113 8.88 -6.99 -7.31
C THR A 113 8.64 -5.71 -6.50
N LYS A 114 8.89 -4.57 -7.14
CA LYS A 114 8.99 -3.25 -6.47
C LYS A 114 7.65 -2.68 -5.98
N THR A 115 6.53 -3.13 -6.53
CA THR A 115 5.22 -2.54 -6.24
C THR A 115 4.22 -3.61 -5.85
N ALA A 116 3.32 -3.27 -4.91
CA ALA A 116 2.21 -4.13 -4.53
C ALA A 116 1.33 -4.47 -5.74
N LYS A 117 1.15 -3.52 -6.66
CA LYS A 117 0.48 -3.77 -7.94
C LYS A 117 1.20 -4.82 -8.78
N GLY A 118 2.52 -4.73 -8.91
CA GLY A 118 3.30 -5.71 -9.68
C GLY A 118 3.13 -7.12 -9.12
N ILE A 119 3.25 -7.29 -7.80
CA ILE A 119 3.00 -8.59 -7.14
C ILE A 119 1.58 -9.07 -7.43
N TRP A 120 0.61 -8.17 -7.33
CA TRP A 120 -0.79 -8.49 -7.59
C TRP A 120 -1.04 -8.92 -9.02
N ASP A 121 -0.41 -8.26 -10.00
CA ASP A 121 -0.53 -8.59 -11.41
C ASP A 121 0.14 -9.95 -11.73
N GLU A 122 1.28 -10.27 -11.12
CA GLU A 122 1.96 -11.56 -11.31
C GLU A 122 1.19 -12.75 -10.73
N LEU A 123 0.32 -12.51 -9.75
CA LEU A 123 -0.52 -13.53 -9.10
C LEU A 123 -1.87 -13.78 -9.79
N ASN A 124 -2.35 -12.86 -10.65
CA ASN A 124 -3.63 -12.99 -11.36
C ASN A 124 -3.43 -13.50 -12.79
#